data_AF-A0A1F8KNN2-F1
#
_entry.id   AF-A0A1F8KNN2-F1
#
_cell.length_a   1.000
_cell.length_b   1.000
_cell.length_c   1.000
_cell.angle_alpha   90.00
_cell.angle_beta   90.00
_cell.angle_gamma   90.00
#
_symmetry.space_group_name_H-M   'P 1'
#
loop_
_entity.id
_entity.type
_entity.pdbx_description
1 polymer ?
#
loop_
_entity_poly.entity_id
_entity_poly.type
_entity_poly.pdbx_seq_one_letter_code
_entity_poly.pdbx_strand_id
1 'polypeptide(L)'
;MNNDLKSPENLQIETDGEKESRENDKRIERPGFISKWFDFLSRLGLSELSVRIGVNVLSMGLIISVVWLMSTYYRPSIQPHTSSPTESISPTTLPVFLPLPTSLVDPAFPLTGITRKTSLHTSIPSRPRLETIKYIVQSGDSIFGIAEKFGLNPSTVLWGNYAVLKDTPHSLRPGQELNILPTDGTYHQWQAGEGLNSVAKYYGVDPETIINYPGNHLNPDVIGDFTNPNIAVGTWLIIPGGKREFISWTAPVGVTRDNPAMARIIGVGACGAVTGGAIGYGSFIWPADRNYLSGSDYSPDTNHRGIDISGNMGSPVYATDAGVIVYAGWNDYGYGNMIIIDHGNDWQSLYAHLSTINTVCSQSVGQGDIIGAFGSTGNSTGPHLHFELMNTIYGKVNPWNFLP
;
A
#
# COMPACT_ATOMS: atom_id res chain seq x y z
N MET A 1 -47.21 36.39 15.14
CA MET A 1 -47.59 37.09 16.38
C MET A 1 -46.75 36.53 17.50
N ASN A 2 -46.25 37.45 18.31
CA ASN A 2 -45.12 37.36 19.22
C ASN A 2 -45.46 36.77 20.60
N ASN A 3 -44.38 36.32 21.26
CA ASN A 3 -44.04 36.46 22.68
C ASN A 3 -44.54 35.45 23.73
N ASP A 4 -43.51 34.79 24.29
CA ASP A 4 -43.08 34.81 25.70
C ASP A 4 -44.07 34.43 26.80
N LEU A 5 -43.77 33.30 27.45
CA LEU A 5 -44.16 33.04 28.84
C LEU A 5 -42.92 33.06 29.74
N LYS A 6 -42.92 34.02 30.66
CA LYS A 6 -42.03 34.13 31.82
C LYS A 6 -42.54 33.25 32.96
N SER A 7 -41.55 32.71 33.69
CA SER A 7 -41.56 32.06 35.01
C SER A 7 -42.55 32.64 36.04
N PRO A 8 -42.92 31.83 37.04
CA PRO A 8 -43.21 32.32 38.38
C PRO A 8 -42.14 31.89 39.40
N GLU A 9 -42.07 32.68 40.46
CA GLU A 9 -41.12 32.67 41.56
C GLU A 9 -41.84 32.26 42.86
N ASN A 10 -41.10 31.59 43.75
CA ASN A 10 -41.28 31.43 45.20
C ASN A 10 -42.60 30.91 45.82
N LEU A 11 -42.46 29.80 46.56
CA LEU A 11 -43.21 29.54 47.78
C LEU A 11 -42.28 28.94 48.85
N GLN A 12 -42.13 29.64 49.98
CA GLN A 12 -41.44 29.17 51.18
C GLN A 12 -42.28 28.12 51.93
N ILE A 13 -41.63 27.11 52.50
CA ILE A 13 -42.13 26.36 53.66
C ILE A 13 -40.97 26.16 54.63
N GLU A 14 -41.19 26.66 55.84
CA GLU A 14 -40.38 26.49 57.06
C GLU A 14 -40.81 25.18 57.76
N THR A 15 -39.89 24.45 58.40
CA THR A 15 -40.18 23.65 59.61
C THR A 15 -38.90 23.21 60.31
N ASP A 16 -39.02 23.19 61.64
CA ASP A 16 -38.02 23.08 62.68
C ASP A 16 -37.27 21.74 62.82
N GLY A 17 -36.07 21.85 63.41
CA GLY A 17 -35.62 20.99 64.51
C GLY A 17 -34.88 19.70 64.15
N GLU A 18 -33.60 19.58 64.54
CA GLU A 18 -33.18 18.87 65.76
C GLU A 18 -31.64 18.73 65.83
N LYS A 19 -31.12 18.73 67.07
CA LYS A 19 -29.70 18.75 67.45
C LYS A 19 -28.99 17.42 67.18
N GLU A 20 -27.74 17.44 66.73
CA GLU A 20 -26.72 16.53 67.29
C GLU A 20 -25.30 17.13 67.20
N SER A 21 -24.72 17.35 68.37
CA SER A 21 -23.34 17.77 68.58
C SER A 21 -22.41 16.56 68.55
N ARG A 22 -21.39 16.56 67.68
CA ARG A 22 -20.14 15.80 67.91
C ARG A 22 -18.92 16.64 67.56
N GLU A 23 -18.32 17.11 68.64
CA GLU A 23 -16.95 17.56 68.80
C GLU A 23 -15.98 16.57 68.15
N ASN A 24 -15.12 17.06 67.24
CA ASN A 24 -14.02 16.27 66.72
C ASN A 24 -12.70 17.02 66.93
N ASP A 25 -11.85 16.31 67.64
CA ASP A 25 -10.56 16.62 68.24
C ASP A 25 -9.55 17.19 67.23
N LYS A 26 -9.09 18.43 67.46
CA LYS A 26 -7.97 19.03 66.73
C LYS A 26 -6.66 18.44 67.28
N ARG A 27 -6.21 17.33 66.69
CA ARG A 27 -4.79 16.95 66.77
C ARG A 27 -3.95 17.97 66.03
N ILE A 28 -3.24 18.79 66.78
CA ILE A 28 -2.14 19.62 66.29
C ILE A 28 -1.00 18.66 65.93
N GLU A 29 -0.94 18.24 64.68
CA GLU A 29 0.24 17.57 64.14
C GLU A 29 1.41 18.56 64.15
N ARG A 30 2.50 18.17 64.83
CA ARG A 30 3.74 18.94 64.81
C ARG A 30 4.25 18.97 63.35
N PRO A 31 4.52 20.15 62.77
CA PRO A 31 5.00 20.23 61.39
C PRO A 31 6.31 19.44 61.27
N GLY A 32 6.25 18.39 60.44
CA GLY A 32 7.39 17.53 60.15
C GLY A 32 8.54 18.32 59.56
N PHE A 33 9.75 17.80 59.68
CA PHE A 33 10.98 18.46 59.22
C PHE A 33 10.86 19.01 57.78
N ILE A 34 10.14 18.30 56.91
CA ILE A 34 9.91 18.64 55.50
C ILE A 34 9.08 19.92 55.35
N SER A 35 8.04 20.13 56.16
CA SER A 35 7.22 21.35 56.04
C SER A 35 7.95 22.59 56.54
N LYS A 36 8.77 22.46 57.59
CA LYS A 36 9.64 23.55 58.06
C LYS A 36 10.73 23.90 57.05
N TRP A 37 11.26 22.90 56.34
CA TRP A 37 12.26 23.11 55.30
C TRP A 37 11.65 23.80 54.06
N PHE A 38 10.42 23.43 53.70
CA PHE A 38 9.68 24.07 52.61
C PHE A 38 9.30 25.53 52.93
N ASP A 39 8.91 25.82 54.18
CA ASP A 39 8.64 27.17 54.66
C ASP A 39 9.89 28.06 54.73
N PHE A 40 11.06 27.46 54.97
CA PHE A 40 12.34 28.17 54.94
C PHE A 40 12.77 28.50 53.51
N LEU A 41 12.58 27.57 52.57
CA LEU A 41 12.90 27.78 51.14
C LEU A 41 11.95 28.75 50.45
N SER A 42 10.67 28.74 50.80
CA SER A 42 9.68 29.68 50.24
C SER A 42 9.98 31.12 50.67
N ARG A 43 10.48 31.33 51.89
CA ARG A 43 10.95 32.64 52.38
C ARG A 43 12.20 33.17 51.68
N LEU A 44 12.99 32.30 51.06
CA LEU A 44 14.20 32.66 50.30
C LEU A 44 13.95 32.81 48.78
N GLY A 45 12.72 32.64 48.30
CA GLY A 45 12.38 32.78 46.88
C GLY A 45 12.93 31.67 45.98
N LEU A 46 13.40 30.56 46.55
CA LEU A 46 14.05 29.44 45.85
C LEU A 46 13.11 28.25 45.60
N SER A 47 11.81 28.39 45.89
CA SER A 47 10.82 27.31 45.77
C SER A 47 10.72 26.74 44.35
N GLU A 48 10.77 27.59 43.33
CA GLU A 48 10.67 27.16 41.94
C GLU A 48 11.94 26.46 41.44
N LEU A 49 13.12 26.92 41.88
CA LEU A 49 14.40 26.28 41.57
C LEU A 49 14.51 24.90 42.23
N SER A 50 14.05 24.79 43.48
CA SER A 50 14.09 23.55 44.26
C SER A 50 13.20 22.47 43.65
N VAL A 51 12.00 22.84 43.19
CA VAL A 51 11.08 21.92 42.51
C VAL A 51 11.63 21.49 41.16
N ARG A 52 12.20 22.39 40.36
CA ARG A 52 12.80 22.04 39.06
C ARG A 52 14.02 21.12 39.22
N ILE A 53 14.87 21.37 40.22
CA ILE A 53 16.00 20.49 40.53
C ILE A 53 15.48 19.13 41.02
N GLY A 54 14.47 19.12 41.89
CA GLY A 54 13.86 17.88 42.38
C GLY A 54 13.27 17.01 41.26
N VAL A 55 12.53 17.61 40.33
CA VAL A 55 11.94 16.90 39.18
C VAL A 55 13.01 16.36 38.25
N ASN A 56 14.08 17.12 37.99
CA ASN A 56 15.19 16.64 37.14
C ASN A 56 16.01 15.53 37.80
N VAL A 57 16.22 15.58 39.11
CA VAL A 57 16.89 14.49 39.85
C VAL A 57 16.03 13.24 39.85
N LEU A 58 14.71 13.38 40.00
CA LEU A 58 13.77 12.26 40.01
C LEU A 58 13.62 11.63 38.61
N SER A 59 13.61 12.43 37.55
CA SER A 59 13.61 11.93 36.16
C SER A 59 14.92 11.22 35.81
N MET A 60 16.08 11.78 36.22
CA MET A 60 17.38 11.14 36.04
C MET A 60 17.46 9.80 36.79
N GLY A 61 16.96 9.75 38.03
CA GLY A 61 16.87 8.51 38.80
C GLY A 61 15.99 7.44 38.14
N LEU A 62 14.87 7.86 37.54
CA LEU A 62 13.97 6.96 36.82
C LEU A 62 14.64 6.40 35.55
N ILE A 63 15.32 7.25 34.77
CA ILE A 63 16.10 6.83 33.58
C ILE A 63 17.19 5.84 33.98
N ILE A 64 17.97 6.14 35.02
CA ILE A 64 19.01 5.24 35.51
C ILE A 64 18.42 3.89 35.96
N SER A 65 17.25 3.91 36.62
CA SER A 65 16.57 2.67 37.02
C SER A 65 16.12 1.83 35.82
N VAL A 66 15.61 2.48 34.76
CA VAL A 66 15.19 1.81 33.51
C VAL A 66 16.39 1.23 32.78
N VAL A 67 17.50 1.97 32.70
CA VAL A 67 18.75 1.47 32.09
C VAL A 67 19.32 0.30 32.89
N TRP A 68 19.24 0.34 34.22
CA TRP A 68 19.66 -0.77 35.08
C TRP A 68 18.74 -2.01 34.93
N LEU A 69 17.42 -1.80 34.84
CA LEU A 69 16.45 -2.86 34.53
C LEU A 69 16.69 -3.46 33.14
N MET A 70 16.95 -2.63 32.13
CA MET A 70 17.32 -3.09 30.80
C MET A 70 18.63 -3.89 30.84
N SER A 71 19.67 -3.46 31.56
CA SER A 71 20.95 -4.20 31.58
C SER A 71 20.91 -5.51 32.38
N THR A 72 20.01 -5.60 33.36
CA THR A 72 19.83 -6.83 34.15
C THR A 72 19.02 -7.89 33.41
N TYR A 73 18.04 -7.48 32.59
CA TYR A 73 17.18 -8.40 31.83
C TYR A 73 17.62 -8.62 30.37
N TYR A 74 18.25 -7.64 29.72
CA TYR A 74 18.88 -7.77 28.41
C TYR A 74 20.39 -8.02 28.58
N ARG A 75 20.75 -9.23 29.03
CA ARG A 75 22.07 -9.77 28.72
C ARG A 75 22.02 -10.34 27.30
N PRO A 76 22.90 -9.93 26.38
CA PRO A 76 23.08 -10.67 25.14
C PRO A 76 23.45 -12.10 25.52
N SER A 77 22.64 -13.07 25.11
CA SER A 77 23.06 -14.47 25.15
C SER A 77 24.18 -14.62 24.13
N ILE A 78 25.41 -14.31 24.54
CA ILE A 78 26.58 -14.86 23.87
C ILE A 78 26.54 -16.34 24.22
N GLN A 79 25.88 -17.12 23.36
CA GLN A 79 26.18 -18.54 23.29
C GLN A 79 27.65 -18.62 22.88
N PRO A 80 28.55 -19.18 23.71
CA PRO A 80 29.81 -19.65 23.18
C PRO A 80 29.43 -20.71 22.14
N HIS A 81 29.76 -20.46 20.88
CA HIS A 81 29.82 -21.53 19.90
C HIS A 81 30.87 -22.51 20.41
N THR A 82 30.43 -23.54 21.13
CA THR A 82 31.21 -24.75 21.33
C THR A 82 31.51 -25.30 19.94
N SER A 83 32.74 -25.04 19.48
CA SER A 83 33.37 -25.85 18.46
C SER A 83 33.28 -27.30 18.91
N SER A 84 32.31 -28.01 18.34
CA SER A 84 32.29 -29.47 18.40
C SER A 84 33.60 -29.95 17.76
N PRO A 85 34.20 -31.05 18.21
CA PRO A 85 35.38 -31.60 17.54
C PRO A 85 34.98 -31.84 16.09
N THR A 86 35.76 -31.29 15.17
CA THR A 86 35.72 -31.69 13.77
C THR A 86 35.91 -33.20 13.74
N GLU A 87 34.83 -33.96 13.54
CA GLU A 87 34.97 -35.31 13.05
C GLU A 87 35.71 -35.20 11.73
N SER A 88 36.91 -35.75 11.70
CA SER A 88 37.68 -35.93 10.48
C SER A 88 36.87 -36.83 9.56
N ILE A 89 36.09 -36.22 8.67
CA ILE A 89 35.54 -36.92 7.52
C ILE A 89 36.77 -37.32 6.70
N SER A 90 37.14 -38.60 6.79
CA SER A 90 38.13 -39.18 5.89
C SER A 90 37.70 -38.88 4.46
N PRO A 91 38.61 -38.46 3.58
CA PRO A 91 38.24 -38.10 2.21
C PRO A 91 37.52 -39.30 1.58
N THR A 92 36.28 -39.06 1.16
CA THR A 92 35.57 -40.01 0.32
C THR A 92 36.41 -40.20 -0.93
N THR A 93 36.90 -41.43 -1.13
CA THR A 93 37.62 -41.82 -2.35
C THR A 93 36.75 -41.50 -3.55
N LEU A 94 37.17 -40.53 -4.35
CA LEU A 94 36.57 -40.24 -5.64
C LEU A 94 36.54 -41.52 -6.48
N PRO A 95 35.48 -41.76 -7.28
CA PRO A 95 35.47 -42.88 -8.20
C PRO A 95 36.70 -42.78 -9.11
N VAL A 96 37.44 -43.89 -9.21
CA VAL A 96 38.58 -44.01 -10.13
C VAL A 96 38.07 -43.70 -11.53
N PHE A 97 38.54 -42.59 -12.10
CA PHE A 97 38.26 -42.24 -13.47
C PHE A 97 38.94 -43.28 -14.35
N LEU A 98 38.16 -44.18 -14.95
CA LEU A 98 38.67 -45.05 -16.01
C LEU A 98 39.17 -44.13 -17.14
N PRO A 99 40.43 -44.23 -17.57
CA PRO A 99 40.88 -43.49 -18.73
C PRO A 99 40.00 -43.90 -19.92
N LEU A 100 39.41 -42.90 -20.59
CA LEU A 100 38.68 -43.13 -21.83
C LEU A 100 39.61 -43.89 -22.79
N PRO A 101 39.11 -44.90 -23.52
CA PRO A 101 39.89 -45.57 -24.55
C PRO A 101 40.38 -44.53 -25.56
N THR A 102 41.69 -44.40 -25.67
CA THR A 102 42.33 -43.61 -26.72
C THR A 102 42.07 -44.27 -28.07
N SER A 103 41.47 -43.48 -28.96
CA SER A 103 41.26 -43.69 -30.40
C SER A 103 40.42 -44.90 -30.82
N LEU A 104 39.16 -44.62 -31.18
CA LEU A 104 38.52 -45.23 -32.35
C LEU A 104 38.31 -44.12 -33.39
N VAL A 105 39.41 -43.61 -33.94
CA VAL A 105 39.35 -42.82 -35.18
C VAL A 105 40.32 -43.48 -36.14
N ASP A 106 39.79 -44.38 -36.94
CA ASP A 106 40.43 -44.85 -38.16
C ASP A 106 40.62 -43.63 -39.09
N PRO A 107 41.85 -43.29 -39.55
CA PRO A 107 42.09 -42.12 -40.39
C PRO A 107 41.47 -42.23 -41.80
N ALA A 108 40.81 -43.34 -42.13
CA ALA A 108 40.36 -43.66 -43.49
C ALA A 108 38.91 -43.26 -43.83
N PHE A 109 38.22 -42.48 -43.01
CA PHE A 109 36.86 -42.01 -43.34
C PHE A 109 36.76 -40.48 -43.41
N PRO A 110 36.51 -39.89 -44.60
CA PRO A 110 36.12 -38.50 -44.67
C PRO A 110 34.72 -38.37 -44.05
N LEU A 111 34.65 -37.92 -42.80
CA LEU A 111 33.38 -37.52 -42.18
C LEU A 111 32.90 -36.24 -42.87
N THR A 112 32.15 -36.40 -43.95
CA THR A 112 31.23 -35.38 -44.47
C THR A 112 30.01 -35.29 -43.52
N GLY A 113 30.26 -34.79 -42.32
CA GLY A 113 29.25 -34.56 -41.30
C GLY A 113 29.10 -33.06 -41.02
N ILE A 114 27.87 -32.56 -41.05
CA ILE A 114 27.55 -31.21 -40.59
C ILE A 114 27.80 -31.18 -39.07
N THR A 115 28.83 -30.46 -38.63
CA THR A 115 29.06 -30.21 -37.21
C THR A 115 28.00 -29.24 -36.68
N ARG A 116 27.04 -29.75 -35.90
CA ARG A 116 26.11 -28.87 -35.17
C ARG A 116 26.82 -28.33 -33.93
N LYS A 117 27.13 -27.04 -33.92
CA LYS A 117 27.44 -26.31 -32.69
C LYS A 117 26.24 -26.42 -31.75
N THR A 118 26.46 -26.89 -30.53
CA THR A 118 25.44 -26.90 -29.48
C THR A 118 25.14 -25.46 -29.06
N SER A 119 23.94 -24.95 -29.38
CA SER A 119 23.44 -23.68 -28.84
C SER A 119 22.85 -23.94 -27.46
N LEU A 120 23.38 -23.28 -26.42
CA LEU A 120 22.84 -23.32 -25.06
C LEU A 120 21.63 -22.38 -24.87
N HIS A 121 21.25 -21.63 -25.91
CA HIS A 121 20.10 -20.74 -25.89
C HIS A 121 18.99 -21.30 -26.79
N THR A 122 17.78 -21.43 -26.24
CA THR A 122 16.57 -21.76 -27.00
C THR A 122 16.23 -20.56 -27.89
N SER A 123 16.39 -20.70 -29.20
CA SER A 123 15.78 -19.76 -30.14
C SER A 123 14.27 -19.91 -30.03
N ILE A 124 13.62 -18.98 -29.33
CA ILE A 124 12.17 -18.90 -29.30
C ILE A 124 11.72 -18.66 -30.75
N PRO A 125 10.80 -19.48 -31.30
CA PRO A 125 10.31 -19.27 -32.66
C PRO A 125 9.81 -17.84 -32.82
N SER A 126 10.36 -17.10 -33.78
CA SER A 126 10.06 -15.68 -34.06
C SER A 126 8.68 -15.45 -34.68
N ARG A 127 7.82 -16.48 -34.71
CA ARG A 127 6.47 -16.33 -35.22
C ARG A 127 5.60 -15.73 -34.11
N PRO A 128 5.02 -14.54 -34.30
CA PRO A 128 4.10 -13.99 -33.32
C PRO A 128 2.96 -14.99 -33.10
N ARG A 129 2.66 -15.27 -31.83
CA ARG A 129 1.51 -16.10 -31.48
C ARG A 129 0.22 -15.39 -31.88
N LEU A 130 -0.79 -16.16 -32.25
CA LEU A 130 -2.09 -15.64 -32.66
C LEU A 130 -3.17 -15.89 -31.59
N GLU A 131 -2.92 -16.85 -30.71
CA GLU A 131 -3.87 -17.27 -29.68
C GLU A 131 -3.56 -16.64 -28.32
N THR A 132 -4.63 -16.47 -27.55
CA THR A 132 -4.56 -16.17 -26.12
C THR A 132 -4.13 -17.42 -25.37
N ILE A 133 -3.19 -17.26 -24.43
CA ILE A 133 -2.75 -18.34 -23.54
C ILE A 133 -3.26 -18.10 -22.12
N LYS A 134 -3.34 -19.18 -21.33
CA LYS A 134 -3.64 -19.10 -19.91
C LYS A 134 -2.36 -19.06 -19.10
N TYR A 135 -2.28 -18.12 -18.16
CA TYR A 135 -1.17 -17.98 -17.23
C TYR A 135 -1.68 -18.08 -15.80
N ILE A 136 -1.08 -18.94 -15.00
CA ILE A 136 -1.38 -19.05 -13.58
C ILE A 136 -0.41 -18.15 -12.83
N VAL A 137 -0.98 -17.16 -12.12
CA VAL A 137 -0.23 -16.17 -11.36
C VAL A 137 0.59 -16.86 -10.28
N GLN A 138 1.87 -16.51 -10.20
CA GLN A 138 2.81 -17.05 -9.23
C GLN A 138 3.01 -16.07 -8.07
N SER A 139 3.53 -16.59 -6.95
CA SER A 139 3.93 -15.74 -5.83
C SER A 139 5.06 -14.81 -6.27
N GLY A 140 4.89 -13.51 -6.01
CA GLY A 140 5.85 -12.47 -6.41
C GLY A 140 5.61 -11.86 -7.79
N ASP A 141 4.62 -12.35 -8.54
CA ASP A 141 4.24 -11.71 -9.80
C ASP A 141 3.60 -10.33 -9.57
N SER A 142 3.87 -9.41 -10.50
CA SER A 142 3.15 -8.14 -10.65
C SER A 142 2.57 -8.05 -12.06
N ILE A 143 1.55 -7.23 -12.28
CA ILE A 143 0.99 -7.00 -13.62
C ILE A 143 2.07 -6.50 -14.59
N PHE A 144 2.96 -5.63 -14.11
CA PHE A 144 4.08 -5.07 -14.86
C PHE A 144 5.08 -6.17 -15.26
N GLY A 145 5.49 -7.01 -14.31
CA GLY A 145 6.43 -8.11 -14.58
C GLY A 145 5.83 -9.18 -15.50
N ILE A 146 4.54 -9.49 -15.36
CA ILE A 146 3.83 -10.39 -16.28
C ILE A 146 3.79 -9.78 -17.69
N ALA A 147 3.43 -8.50 -17.81
CA ALA A 147 3.34 -7.82 -19.09
C ALA A 147 4.70 -7.75 -19.79
N GLU A 148 5.76 -7.39 -19.06
CA GLU A 148 7.14 -7.39 -19.54
C GLU A 148 7.58 -8.77 -20.02
N LYS A 149 7.31 -9.82 -19.24
CA LYS A 149 7.60 -11.22 -19.59
C LYS A 149 6.99 -11.66 -20.91
N PHE A 150 5.83 -11.10 -21.27
CA PHE A 150 5.12 -11.43 -22.51
C PHE A 150 5.25 -10.35 -23.60
N GLY A 151 6.01 -9.28 -23.37
CA GLY A 151 6.18 -8.18 -24.31
C GLY A 151 4.89 -7.41 -24.60
N LEU A 152 4.05 -7.22 -23.57
CA LEU A 152 2.77 -6.52 -23.64
C LEU A 152 2.81 -5.25 -22.79
N ASN A 153 1.89 -4.34 -23.11
CA ASN A 153 1.52 -3.27 -22.20
C ASN A 153 0.79 -3.85 -20.98
N PRO A 154 1.13 -3.40 -19.76
CA PRO A 154 0.40 -3.75 -18.55
C PRO A 154 -1.12 -3.53 -18.62
N SER A 155 -1.57 -2.51 -19.37
CA SER A 155 -2.99 -2.22 -19.63
C SER A 155 -3.71 -3.37 -20.34
N THR A 156 -3.06 -3.99 -21.33
CA THR A 156 -3.56 -5.15 -22.09
C THR A 156 -3.86 -6.31 -21.15
N VAL A 157 -2.98 -6.57 -20.16
CA VAL A 157 -3.17 -7.64 -19.18
C VAL A 157 -4.39 -7.36 -18.30
N LEU A 158 -4.59 -6.11 -17.86
CA LEU A 158 -5.77 -5.72 -17.08
C LEU A 158 -7.05 -5.84 -17.90
N TRP A 159 -7.08 -5.26 -19.10
CA TRP A 159 -8.27 -5.22 -19.94
C TRP A 159 -8.72 -6.61 -20.36
N GLY A 160 -7.77 -7.51 -20.68
CA GLY A 160 -8.07 -8.90 -21.05
C GLY A 160 -8.59 -9.76 -19.89
N ASN A 161 -8.49 -9.28 -18.65
CA ASN A 161 -8.81 -10.01 -17.43
C ASN A 161 -9.72 -9.23 -16.49
N TYR A 162 -10.56 -8.33 -17.02
CA TYR A 162 -11.45 -7.49 -16.23
C TYR A 162 -12.30 -8.28 -15.22
N ALA A 163 -12.82 -9.45 -15.62
CA ALA A 163 -13.65 -10.27 -14.75
C ALA A 163 -12.95 -10.70 -13.44
N VAL A 164 -11.62 -10.88 -13.48
CA VAL A 164 -10.81 -11.32 -12.34
C VAL A 164 -10.12 -10.14 -11.66
N LEU A 165 -9.55 -9.22 -12.44
CA LEU A 165 -8.71 -8.13 -11.93
C LEU A 165 -9.47 -6.83 -11.65
N LYS A 166 -10.65 -6.63 -12.26
CA LYS A 166 -11.48 -5.42 -12.10
C LYS A 166 -10.71 -4.11 -12.30
N ASP A 167 -9.84 -4.06 -13.31
CA ASP A 167 -9.06 -2.85 -13.65
C ASP A 167 -8.16 -2.30 -12.54
N THR A 168 -7.76 -3.15 -11.60
CA THR A 168 -6.80 -2.78 -10.56
C THR A 168 -5.66 -3.80 -10.49
N PRO A 169 -4.38 -3.35 -10.57
CA PRO A 169 -3.22 -4.22 -10.41
C PRO A 169 -3.20 -4.95 -9.06
N HIS A 170 -3.78 -4.31 -8.03
CA HIS A 170 -3.84 -4.84 -6.69
C HIS A 170 -4.66 -6.13 -6.58
N SER A 171 -5.63 -6.37 -7.48
CA SER A 171 -6.46 -7.60 -7.44
C SER A 171 -5.73 -8.87 -7.84
N LEU A 172 -4.48 -8.75 -8.30
CA LEU A 172 -3.66 -9.89 -8.66
C LEU A 172 -3.41 -10.79 -7.44
N ARG A 173 -3.62 -12.10 -7.58
CA ARG A 173 -3.36 -13.09 -6.53
C ARG A 173 -2.74 -14.35 -7.09
N PRO A 174 -1.78 -14.98 -6.38
CA PRO A 174 -1.26 -16.29 -6.76
C PRO A 174 -2.38 -17.31 -6.97
N GLY A 175 -2.27 -18.12 -8.03
CA GLY A 175 -3.25 -19.12 -8.42
C GLY A 175 -4.38 -18.62 -9.33
N GLN A 176 -4.53 -17.30 -9.54
CA GLN A 176 -5.46 -16.77 -10.54
C GLN A 176 -5.05 -17.19 -11.95
N GLU A 177 -6.02 -17.50 -12.79
CA GLU A 177 -5.80 -17.74 -14.21
C GLU A 177 -6.05 -16.45 -15.00
N LEU A 178 -5.04 -16.00 -15.75
CA LEU A 178 -5.10 -14.83 -16.61
C LEU A 178 -5.04 -15.23 -18.08
N ASN A 179 -5.86 -14.58 -18.89
CA ASN A 179 -5.76 -14.51 -20.34
C ASN A 179 -4.60 -13.59 -20.73
N ILE A 180 -3.57 -14.13 -21.37
CA ILE A 180 -2.47 -13.33 -21.89
C ILE A 180 -2.64 -13.20 -23.40
N LEU A 181 -2.89 -11.98 -23.88
CA LEU A 181 -3.21 -11.69 -25.29
C LEU A 181 -1.97 -11.66 -26.17
N PRO A 182 -2.02 -12.13 -27.42
CA PRO A 182 -0.88 -12.19 -28.35
C PRO A 182 -0.26 -10.85 -28.72
N THR A 183 -1.04 -9.78 -28.61
CA THR A 183 -0.68 -8.41 -28.98
C THR A 183 -1.39 -7.44 -28.05
N ASP A 184 -0.95 -6.19 -28.04
CA ASP A 184 -1.58 -5.13 -27.26
C ASP A 184 -3.01 -4.87 -27.72
N GLY A 185 -3.92 -4.71 -26.77
CA GLY A 185 -5.34 -4.53 -27.07
C GLY A 185 -6.27 -4.93 -25.93
N THR A 186 -7.53 -5.19 -26.27
CA THR A 186 -8.54 -5.66 -25.32
C THR A 186 -9.09 -7.04 -25.70
N TYR A 187 -9.70 -7.71 -24.73
CA TYR A 187 -10.38 -8.99 -24.93
C TYR A 187 -11.86 -8.81 -24.62
N HIS A 188 -12.70 -9.08 -25.60
CA HIS A 188 -14.13 -8.80 -25.55
C HIS A 188 -14.92 -10.08 -25.77
N GLN A 189 -15.91 -10.33 -24.91
CA GLN A 189 -16.84 -11.43 -25.10
C GLN A 189 -18.10 -10.92 -25.76
N TRP A 190 -18.35 -11.39 -26.99
CA TRP A 190 -19.47 -10.99 -27.82
C TRP A 190 -20.82 -11.28 -27.15
N GLN A 191 -21.69 -10.27 -27.09
CA GLN A 191 -23.03 -10.37 -26.51
C GLN A 191 -24.13 -10.37 -27.58
N ALA A 192 -25.32 -10.84 -27.20
CA ALA A 192 -26.46 -10.89 -28.10
C ALA A 192 -26.90 -9.48 -28.52
N GLY A 193 -26.99 -9.23 -29.83
CA GLY A 193 -27.48 -7.97 -30.39
C GLY A 193 -26.44 -6.84 -30.46
N GLU A 194 -25.17 -7.12 -30.17
CA GLU A 194 -24.11 -6.14 -30.38
C GLU A 194 -23.86 -5.88 -31.88
N GLY A 195 -23.53 -4.64 -32.21
CA GLY A 195 -23.08 -4.25 -33.54
C GLY A 195 -21.57 -4.06 -33.57
N LEU A 196 -20.89 -4.62 -34.58
CA LEU A 196 -19.44 -4.55 -34.71
C LEU A 196 -18.95 -3.09 -34.80
N ASN A 197 -19.70 -2.21 -35.47
CA ASN A 197 -19.38 -0.79 -35.54
C ASN A 197 -19.37 -0.12 -34.15
N SER A 198 -20.34 -0.48 -33.30
CA SER A 198 -20.45 0.07 -31.94
C SER A 198 -19.32 -0.45 -31.05
N VAL A 199 -19.00 -1.74 -31.15
CA VAL A 199 -17.91 -2.38 -30.42
C VAL A 199 -16.57 -1.78 -30.85
N ALA A 200 -16.28 -1.73 -32.14
CA ALA A 200 -15.04 -1.16 -32.67
C ALA A 200 -14.86 0.31 -32.24
N LYS A 201 -15.93 1.11 -32.34
CA LYS A 201 -15.94 2.51 -31.87
C LYS A 201 -15.69 2.63 -30.37
N TYR A 202 -16.31 1.78 -29.54
CA TYR A 202 -16.09 1.78 -28.09
C TYR A 202 -14.62 1.57 -27.74
N TYR A 203 -13.95 0.68 -28.48
CA TYR A 203 -12.53 0.39 -28.28
C TYR A 203 -11.57 1.29 -29.07
N GLY A 204 -12.09 2.23 -29.87
CA GLY A 204 -11.29 3.17 -30.67
C GLY A 204 -10.52 2.53 -31.83
N VAL A 205 -11.06 1.47 -32.45
CA VAL A 205 -10.47 0.78 -33.61
C VAL A 205 -11.43 0.71 -34.79
N ASP A 206 -10.91 0.39 -35.96
CA ASP A 206 -11.73 0.08 -37.14
C ASP A 206 -12.31 -1.35 -37.05
N PRO A 207 -13.58 -1.58 -37.46
CA PRO A 207 -14.20 -2.90 -37.48
C PRO A 207 -13.33 -3.96 -38.20
N GLU A 208 -12.71 -3.58 -39.30
CA GLU A 208 -11.83 -4.42 -40.10
C GLU A 208 -10.61 -4.93 -39.32
N THR A 209 -10.11 -4.17 -38.33
CA THR A 209 -9.02 -4.62 -37.46
C THR A 209 -9.43 -5.82 -36.62
N ILE A 210 -10.69 -5.89 -36.20
CA ILE A 210 -11.24 -7.03 -35.43
C ILE A 210 -11.46 -8.22 -36.36
N ILE A 211 -12.04 -7.99 -37.54
CA ILE A 211 -12.37 -9.05 -38.51
C ILE A 211 -11.11 -9.72 -39.05
N ASN A 212 -10.15 -8.90 -39.50
CA ASN A 212 -8.96 -9.37 -40.21
C ASN A 212 -7.90 -9.92 -39.25
N TYR A 213 -8.13 -9.84 -37.93
CA TYR A 213 -7.21 -10.42 -36.97
C TYR A 213 -7.29 -11.96 -37.00
N PRO A 214 -6.22 -12.67 -37.39
CA PRO A 214 -6.31 -14.12 -37.60
C PRO A 214 -6.72 -14.91 -36.35
N GLY A 215 -6.36 -14.45 -35.15
CA GLY A 215 -6.71 -15.12 -33.89
C GLY A 215 -8.19 -15.03 -33.50
N ASN A 216 -9.00 -14.23 -34.21
CA ASN A 216 -10.44 -14.17 -33.98
C ASN A 216 -11.22 -15.21 -34.77
N HIS A 217 -10.59 -15.89 -35.74
CA HIS A 217 -11.22 -16.90 -36.59
C HIS A 217 -12.51 -16.42 -37.27
N LEU A 218 -12.59 -15.12 -37.55
CA LEU A 218 -13.70 -14.51 -38.25
C LEU A 218 -13.50 -14.62 -39.76
N ASN A 219 -14.58 -14.88 -40.50
CA ASN A 219 -14.57 -14.87 -41.96
C ASN A 219 -15.23 -13.56 -42.45
N PRO A 220 -14.48 -12.65 -43.08
CA PRO A 220 -15.03 -11.41 -43.63
C PRO A 220 -16.24 -11.62 -44.55
N ASP A 221 -16.26 -12.73 -45.30
CA ASP A 221 -17.31 -13.03 -46.28
C ASP A 221 -18.64 -13.45 -45.62
N VAL A 222 -18.60 -13.87 -44.35
CA VAL A 222 -19.75 -14.47 -43.64
C VAL A 222 -20.29 -13.56 -42.54
N ILE A 223 -19.55 -12.51 -42.16
CA ILE A 223 -19.95 -11.57 -41.09
C ILE A 223 -21.24 -10.83 -41.45
N GLY A 224 -21.45 -10.48 -42.72
CA GLY A 224 -22.64 -9.73 -43.14
C GLY A 224 -22.59 -8.25 -42.72
N ASP A 225 -23.72 -7.72 -42.28
CA ASP A 225 -23.86 -6.30 -41.90
C ASP A 225 -23.14 -6.01 -40.57
N PHE A 226 -22.26 -5.01 -40.54
CA PHE A 226 -21.51 -4.63 -39.34
C PHE A 226 -22.40 -4.06 -38.22
N THR A 227 -23.64 -3.67 -38.51
CA THR A 227 -24.61 -3.27 -37.49
C THR A 227 -25.27 -4.45 -36.79
N ASN A 228 -25.34 -5.61 -37.44
CA ASN A 228 -25.88 -6.86 -36.90
C ASN A 228 -25.09 -8.06 -37.47
N PRO A 229 -23.82 -8.23 -37.04
CA PRO A 229 -22.92 -9.20 -37.63
C PRO A 229 -23.28 -10.62 -37.18
N ASN A 230 -22.98 -11.60 -38.03
CA ASN A 230 -23.17 -13.02 -37.73
C ASN A 230 -22.01 -13.58 -36.88
N ILE A 231 -21.92 -13.12 -35.63
CA ILE A 231 -20.95 -13.60 -34.63
C ILE A 231 -21.71 -14.32 -33.53
N ALA A 232 -21.28 -15.53 -33.19
CA ALA A 232 -21.94 -16.32 -32.15
C ALA A 232 -21.78 -15.66 -30.77
N VAL A 233 -22.86 -15.59 -30.00
CA VAL A 233 -22.85 -15.07 -28.63
C VAL A 233 -21.89 -15.90 -27.77
N GLY A 234 -21.11 -15.22 -26.94
CA GLY A 234 -20.08 -15.83 -26.09
C GLY A 234 -18.73 -16.02 -26.77
N THR A 235 -18.61 -15.71 -28.07
CA THR A 235 -17.32 -15.71 -28.78
C THR A 235 -16.39 -14.66 -28.18
N TRP A 236 -15.15 -15.05 -27.89
CA TRP A 236 -14.14 -14.13 -27.41
C TRP A 236 -13.32 -13.58 -28.57
N LEU A 237 -13.22 -12.26 -28.63
CA LEU A 237 -12.52 -11.52 -29.68
C LEU A 237 -11.37 -10.73 -29.07
N ILE A 238 -10.19 -10.88 -29.66
CA ILE A 238 -9.05 -10.01 -29.46
C ILE A 238 -9.29 -8.75 -30.29
N ILE A 239 -9.07 -7.58 -29.70
CA ILE A 239 -9.22 -6.29 -30.35
C ILE A 239 -7.84 -5.63 -30.37
N PRO A 240 -7.00 -5.90 -31.39
CA PRO A 240 -5.64 -5.37 -31.48
C PRO A 240 -5.64 -3.85 -31.48
N GLY A 241 -4.78 -3.25 -30.65
CA GLY A 241 -4.69 -1.80 -30.48
C GLY A 241 -5.89 -1.15 -29.80
N GLY A 242 -6.94 -1.92 -29.48
CA GLY A 242 -8.13 -1.43 -28.80
C GLY A 242 -7.79 -0.93 -27.41
N LYS A 243 -8.46 0.14 -26.99
CA LYS A 243 -8.32 0.76 -25.67
C LYS A 243 -9.69 0.96 -25.06
N ARG A 244 -9.77 0.90 -23.74
CA ARG A 244 -10.97 1.33 -23.02
C ARG A 244 -10.59 2.06 -21.75
N GLU A 245 -11.50 2.89 -21.27
CA GLU A 245 -11.35 3.53 -19.97
C GLU A 245 -11.34 2.48 -18.84
N PHE A 246 -10.53 2.75 -17.83
CA PHE A 246 -10.52 1.94 -16.61
C PHE A 246 -11.70 2.31 -15.72
N ILE A 247 -12.30 1.29 -15.09
CA ILE A 247 -13.24 1.51 -13.99
C ILE A 247 -12.41 1.61 -12.71
N SER A 248 -12.26 2.83 -12.19
CA SER A 248 -11.41 3.08 -11.02
C SER A 248 -12.21 3.14 -9.73
N TRP A 249 -11.91 2.21 -8.82
CA TRP A 249 -12.38 2.21 -7.42
C TRP A 249 -11.30 2.80 -6.52
N THR A 250 -10.64 3.89 -6.92
CA THR A 250 -9.58 4.49 -6.13
C THR A 250 -10.13 5.56 -5.18
N ALA A 251 -9.38 5.93 -4.14
CA ALA A 251 -9.79 7.01 -3.25
C ALA A 251 -9.97 8.31 -4.07
N PRO A 252 -11.07 9.06 -3.91
CA PRO A 252 -11.29 10.27 -4.67
C PRO A 252 -10.31 11.36 -4.23
N VAL A 253 -9.97 12.25 -5.16
CA VAL A 253 -9.30 13.51 -4.81
C VAL A 253 -10.31 14.39 -4.08
N GLY A 254 -9.86 15.16 -3.08
CA GLY A 254 -10.71 16.10 -2.35
C GLY A 254 -11.28 15.54 -1.03
N VAL A 255 -10.65 14.52 -0.44
CA VAL A 255 -10.92 14.12 0.94
C VAL A 255 -10.24 15.13 1.87
N THR A 256 -10.72 16.37 1.92
CA THR A 256 -10.07 17.49 2.64
C THR A 256 -10.80 17.82 3.94
N ARG A 257 -10.18 18.66 4.77
CA ARG A 257 -10.84 19.25 5.96
C ARG A 257 -12.13 20.02 5.64
N ASP A 258 -12.19 20.62 4.45
CA ASP A 258 -13.36 21.39 3.98
C ASP A 258 -14.47 20.49 3.39
N ASN A 259 -14.16 19.24 3.05
CA ASN A 259 -15.12 18.27 2.50
C ASN A 259 -15.02 16.89 3.18
N PRO A 260 -15.33 16.80 4.49
CA PRO A 260 -15.23 15.55 5.25
C PRO A 260 -16.25 14.49 4.80
N ALA A 261 -17.28 14.87 4.04
CA ALA A 261 -18.27 13.93 3.52
C ALA A 261 -17.67 12.91 2.54
N MET A 262 -16.67 13.32 1.75
CA MET A 262 -15.99 12.44 0.78
C MET A 262 -15.28 11.27 1.46
N ALA A 263 -14.74 11.48 2.67
CA ALA A 263 -14.11 10.44 3.47
C ALA A 263 -15.06 9.27 3.78
N ARG A 264 -16.36 9.56 3.98
CA ARG A 264 -17.36 8.56 4.40
C ARG A 264 -17.73 7.57 3.30
N ILE A 265 -17.53 7.96 2.04
CA ILE A 265 -17.83 7.12 0.88
C ILE A 265 -16.85 5.95 0.78
N ILE A 266 -15.62 6.13 1.29
CA ILE A 266 -14.52 5.20 1.10
C ILE A 266 -14.23 4.30 2.31
N GLY A 267 -15.04 4.37 3.37
CA GLY A 267 -15.05 3.37 4.45
C GLY A 267 -15.08 3.95 5.87
N VAL A 268 -14.99 3.05 6.86
CA VAL A 268 -15.16 3.36 8.28
C VAL A 268 -14.04 4.21 8.88
N GLY A 269 -12.89 4.32 8.22
CA GLY A 269 -11.77 5.20 8.62
C GLY A 269 -12.02 6.70 8.42
N ALA A 270 -13.22 7.08 7.97
CA ALA A 270 -13.59 8.46 7.70
C ALA A 270 -13.56 9.34 8.95
N CYS A 271 -12.84 10.46 8.86
CA CYS A 271 -12.86 11.44 9.94
C CYS A 271 -14.15 12.27 9.94
N GLY A 272 -14.45 12.85 11.11
CA GLY A 272 -15.51 13.84 11.25
C GLY A 272 -15.15 15.19 10.60
N ALA A 273 -15.91 16.24 10.93
CA ALA A 273 -15.50 17.59 10.55
C ALA A 273 -14.17 17.94 11.24
N VAL A 274 -13.21 18.42 10.46
CA VAL A 274 -11.88 18.83 10.92
C VAL A 274 -11.74 20.32 10.68
N THR A 275 -11.37 21.10 11.70
CA THR A 275 -11.19 22.55 11.57
C THR A 275 -9.76 22.94 11.91
N GLY A 276 -9.04 23.55 10.95
CA GLY A 276 -7.66 24.02 11.15
C GLY A 276 -6.62 22.91 11.19
N GLY A 277 -5.51 23.15 11.88
CA GLY A 277 -4.36 22.24 12.01
C GLY A 277 -3.17 22.62 11.10
N ALA A 278 -2.14 21.77 11.09
CA ALA A 278 -0.92 22.05 10.35
C ALA A 278 -1.17 22.20 8.83
N ILE A 279 -0.33 23.01 8.20
CA ILE A 279 -0.27 23.24 6.75
C ILE A 279 1.14 22.88 6.30
N GLY A 280 1.22 22.12 5.22
CA GLY A 280 2.44 21.65 4.60
C GLY A 280 3.22 22.76 3.92
N TYR A 281 4.50 22.48 3.68
CA TYR A 281 5.42 23.38 3.00
C TYR A 281 5.29 23.31 1.47
N GLY A 282 4.69 22.24 0.93
CA GLY A 282 4.65 21.96 -0.52
C GLY A 282 5.96 21.38 -1.05
N SER A 283 6.88 21.00 -0.15
CA SER A 283 8.11 20.26 -0.45
C SER A 283 8.03 18.91 0.24
N PHE A 284 8.09 17.82 -0.51
CA PHE A 284 7.80 16.48 -0.02
C PHE A 284 9.08 15.69 0.29
N ILE A 285 9.02 14.78 1.27
CA ILE A 285 10.07 13.79 1.53
C ILE A 285 9.57 12.37 1.27
N TRP A 286 10.50 11.44 1.10
CA TRP A 286 10.16 10.02 1.00
C TRP A 286 9.36 9.56 2.23
N PRO A 287 8.24 8.85 2.05
CA PRO A 287 7.39 8.37 3.15
C PRO A 287 7.92 7.09 3.80
N ALA A 288 9.14 6.68 3.47
CA ALA A 288 9.77 5.44 3.91
C ALA A 288 11.30 5.58 3.96
N ASP A 289 11.97 4.68 4.68
CA ASP A 289 13.45 4.63 4.73
C ASP A 289 14.08 4.17 3.40
N ARG A 290 13.29 3.52 2.53
CA ARG A 290 13.71 2.94 1.25
C ARG A 290 13.03 3.66 0.11
N ASN A 291 13.78 3.88 -0.97
CA ASN A 291 13.34 4.65 -2.13
C ASN A 291 13.32 3.80 -3.41
N TYR A 292 13.03 2.50 -3.28
CA TYR A 292 12.91 1.58 -4.40
C TYR A 292 11.57 0.85 -4.35
N LEU A 293 11.05 0.50 -5.53
CA LEU A 293 9.73 -0.11 -5.66
C LEU A 293 9.79 -1.64 -5.53
N SER A 294 8.77 -2.24 -4.93
CA SER A 294 8.60 -3.72 -4.86
C SER A 294 7.59 -4.27 -5.86
N GLY A 295 6.81 -3.41 -6.50
CA GLY A 295 5.65 -3.82 -7.29
C GLY A 295 5.33 -2.85 -8.40
N SER A 296 4.20 -2.15 -8.25
CA SER A 296 3.65 -1.28 -9.29
C SER A 296 4.24 0.13 -9.21
N ASP A 297 4.62 0.67 -10.37
CA ASP A 297 5.01 2.07 -10.52
C ASP A 297 3.79 2.93 -10.88
N TYR A 298 3.92 4.26 -10.76
CA TYR A 298 2.89 5.19 -11.18
C TYR A 298 2.62 5.01 -12.68
N SER A 299 1.41 4.59 -13.00
CA SER A 299 1.02 4.27 -14.36
C SER A 299 -0.49 4.51 -14.53
N PRO A 300 -0.87 5.69 -15.03
CA PRO A 300 -2.24 5.99 -15.44
C PRO A 300 -2.79 4.94 -16.41
N ASP A 301 -1.92 4.43 -17.28
CA ASP A 301 -2.22 3.38 -18.25
C ASP A 301 -2.53 2.03 -17.61
N THR A 302 -2.29 1.82 -16.32
CA THR A 302 -2.72 0.62 -15.58
C THR A 302 -3.68 0.93 -14.45
N ASN A 303 -4.18 2.16 -14.39
CA ASN A 303 -4.98 2.66 -13.27
C ASN A 303 -4.23 2.57 -11.92
N HIS A 304 -2.90 2.54 -11.93
CA HIS A 304 -2.08 2.61 -10.73
C HIS A 304 -1.69 4.07 -10.48
N ARG A 305 -2.35 4.70 -9.48
CA ARG A 305 -2.27 6.15 -9.24
C ARG A 305 -1.32 6.53 -8.09
N GLY A 306 -0.39 5.63 -7.79
CA GLY A 306 0.62 5.79 -6.76
C GLY A 306 1.89 5.02 -7.10
N ILE A 307 2.78 4.88 -6.13
CA ILE A 307 3.98 4.04 -6.20
C ILE A 307 3.96 3.02 -5.07
N ASP A 308 4.35 1.78 -5.37
CA ASP A 308 4.46 0.71 -4.37
C ASP A 308 5.89 0.61 -3.85
N ILE A 309 6.16 1.28 -2.74
CA ILE A 309 7.48 1.36 -2.11
C ILE A 309 7.77 0.07 -1.35
N SER A 310 8.96 -0.49 -1.56
CA SER A 310 9.39 -1.72 -0.89
C SER A 310 9.78 -1.49 0.56
N GLY A 311 9.34 -2.37 1.44
CA GLY A 311 9.76 -2.38 2.83
C GLY A 311 9.43 -3.70 3.52
N ASN A 312 9.94 -3.87 4.73
CA ASN A 312 9.62 -5.03 5.54
C ASN A 312 8.29 -4.80 6.27
N MET A 313 7.57 -5.86 6.59
CA MET A 313 6.39 -5.79 7.48
C MET A 313 6.79 -5.05 8.77
N GLY A 314 6.04 -4.00 9.12
CA GLY A 314 6.31 -3.20 10.33
C GLY A 314 7.35 -2.07 10.16
N SER A 315 7.98 -1.90 8.99
CA SER A 315 8.84 -0.73 8.74
C SER A 315 8.06 0.58 8.96
N PRO A 316 8.69 1.65 9.46
CA PRO A 316 8.00 2.90 9.73
C PRO A 316 7.52 3.57 8.43
N VAL A 317 6.36 4.22 8.51
CA VAL A 317 5.81 5.09 7.45
C VAL A 317 5.79 6.52 7.97
N TYR A 318 6.30 7.44 7.17
CA TYR A 318 6.45 8.85 7.53
C TYR A 318 5.48 9.75 6.78
N ALA A 319 5.01 10.81 7.44
CA ALA A 319 4.31 11.91 6.78
C ALA A 319 5.25 12.61 5.79
N THR A 320 4.83 12.72 4.53
CA THR A 320 5.65 13.26 3.43
C THR A 320 5.80 14.78 3.51
N ASP A 321 4.84 15.43 4.17
CA ASP A 321 4.82 16.86 4.49
C ASP A 321 3.94 17.06 5.74
N ALA A 322 4.01 18.24 6.36
CA ALA A 322 3.14 18.58 7.49
C ALA A 322 1.67 18.66 7.05
N GLY A 323 0.73 18.34 7.93
CA GLY A 323 -0.69 18.36 7.57
C GLY A 323 -1.59 17.80 8.66
N VAL A 324 -2.82 17.49 8.29
CA VAL A 324 -3.85 16.99 9.20
C VAL A 324 -4.41 15.66 8.70
N ILE A 325 -4.56 14.70 9.60
CA ILE A 325 -5.17 13.40 9.30
C ILE A 325 -6.67 13.58 9.04
N VAL A 326 -7.08 13.30 7.81
CA VAL A 326 -8.48 13.42 7.31
C VAL A 326 -9.10 12.06 7.00
N TYR A 327 -8.29 11.00 7.03
CA TYR A 327 -8.74 9.61 7.05
C TYR A 327 -7.73 8.77 7.82
N ALA A 328 -8.20 7.89 8.70
CA ALA A 328 -7.36 6.93 9.43
C ALA A 328 -8.19 5.70 9.81
N GLY A 329 -8.09 4.63 9.02
CA GLY A 329 -8.77 3.37 9.31
C GLY A 329 -8.88 2.45 8.11
N TRP A 330 -9.80 1.50 8.19
CA TRP A 330 -10.07 0.54 7.12
C TRP A 330 -10.84 1.17 5.96
N ASN A 331 -10.34 0.94 4.74
CA ASN A 331 -10.92 1.36 3.48
C ASN A 331 -11.62 0.21 2.73
N ASP A 332 -12.79 0.51 2.16
CA ASP A 332 -13.66 -0.48 1.52
C ASP A 332 -13.31 -0.78 0.05
N TYR A 333 -12.36 -0.04 -0.52
CA TYR A 333 -11.97 -0.12 -1.94
C TYR A 333 -10.68 -0.94 -2.16
N GLY A 334 -10.17 -1.57 -1.11
CA GLY A 334 -9.01 -2.47 -1.19
C GLY A 334 -7.69 -1.85 -0.76
N TYR A 335 -7.65 -0.59 -0.32
CA TYR A 335 -6.42 -0.02 0.26
C TYR A 335 -6.09 -0.63 1.64
N GLY A 336 -7.03 -1.32 2.29
CA GLY A 336 -6.82 -1.91 3.62
C GLY A 336 -6.80 -0.83 4.70
N ASN A 337 -5.87 -0.94 5.66
CA ASN A 337 -5.63 0.14 6.60
C ASN A 337 -4.93 1.29 5.87
N MET A 338 -5.54 2.47 5.94
CA MET A 338 -5.16 3.61 5.15
C MET A 338 -5.15 4.89 5.99
N ILE A 339 -4.23 5.79 5.66
CA ILE A 339 -4.17 7.16 6.15
C ILE A 339 -4.25 8.11 4.96
N ILE A 340 -5.02 9.19 5.08
CA ILE A 340 -4.95 10.34 4.18
C ILE A 340 -4.59 11.57 5.01
N ILE A 341 -3.59 12.30 4.55
CA ILE A 341 -3.18 13.59 5.12
C ILE A 341 -3.58 14.69 4.16
N ASP A 342 -4.34 15.66 4.69
CA ASP A 342 -4.59 16.93 4.02
C ASP A 342 -3.51 17.92 4.44
N HIS A 343 -2.60 18.23 3.52
CA HIS A 343 -1.50 19.16 3.75
C HIS A 343 -1.95 20.63 3.65
N GLY A 344 -3.21 20.90 3.29
CA GLY A 344 -3.59 22.21 2.80
C GLY A 344 -2.88 22.56 1.49
N ASN A 345 -2.97 23.80 1.05
CA ASN A 345 -2.37 24.26 -0.22
C ASN A 345 -2.73 23.35 -1.42
N ASP A 346 -3.96 22.82 -1.42
CA ASP A 346 -4.50 21.86 -2.40
C ASP A 346 -3.82 20.48 -2.45
N TRP A 347 -2.90 20.16 -1.55
CA TRP A 347 -2.14 18.90 -1.56
C TRP A 347 -2.63 17.88 -0.55
N GLN A 348 -2.61 16.62 -0.95
CA GLN A 348 -2.94 15.48 -0.11
C GLN A 348 -1.99 14.32 -0.38
N SER A 349 -1.74 13.50 0.64
CA SER A 349 -1.03 12.23 0.49
C SER A 349 -1.85 11.08 1.07
N LEU A 350 -1.71 9.91 0.47
CA LEU A 350 -2.39 8.69 0.89
C LEU A 350 -1.35 7.58 1.11
N TYR A 351 -1.55 6.85 2.20
CA TYR A 351 -0.70 5.77 2.66
C TYR A 351 -1.57 4.54 2.89
N ALA A 352 -1.31 3.46 2.18
CA ALA A 352 -2.16 2.29 2.18
C ALA A 352 -1.41 0.98 2.48
N HIS A 353 -2.19 -0.09 2.62
CA HIS A 353 -1.77 -1.43 3.00
C HIS A 353 -1.10 -1.52 4.38
N LEU A 354 -1.33 -0.54 5.26
CA LEU A 354 -0.66 -0.42 6.54
C LEU A 354 -0.94 -1.63 7.45
N SER A 355 0.04 -2.05 8.25
CA SER A 355 -0.19 -3.05 9.31
C SER A 355 -0.76 -2.40 10.56
N THR A 356 -0.28 -1.19 10.87
CA THR A 356 -0.69 -0.39 12.02
C THR A 356 -0.85 1.07 11.59
N ILE A 357 -1.85 1.73 12.18
CA ILE A 357 -2.08 3.16 12.09
C ILE A 357 -1.68 3.77 13.45
N ASN A 358 -0.71 4.68 13.45
CA ASN A 358 -0.16 5.29 14.68
C ASN A 358 -0.68 6.72 14.89
N THR A 359 -1.75 7.08 14.18
CA THR A 359 -2.38 8.39 14.25
C THR A 359 -3.89 8.25 14.45
N VAL A 360 -4.53 9.37 14.76
CA VAL A 360 -5.99 9.45 14.87
C VAL A 360 -6.53 10.58 14.00
N CYS A 361 -7.82 10.51 13.70
CA CYS A 361 -8.52 11.57 12.98
C CYS A 361 -8.31 12.95 13.62
N SER A 362 -8.18 13.97 12.77
CA SER A 362 -7.95 15.37 13.14
C SER A 362 -6.59 15.66 13.79
N GLN A 363 -5.71 14.67 13.95
CA GLN A 363 -4.36 14.89 14.45
C GLN A 363 -3.56 15.72 13.44
N SER A 364 -2.83 16.75 13.92
CA SER A 364 -1.81 17.42 13.13
C SER A 364 -0.50 16.65 13.22
N VAL A 365 0.17 16.49 12.08
CA VAL A 365 1.48 15.83 11.96
C VAL A 365 2.46 16.75 11.25
N GLY A 366 3.73 16.68 11.65
CA GLY A 366 4.84 17.30 10.97
C GLY A 366 5.39 16.42 9.86
N GLN A 367 6.13 17.02 8.92
CA GLN A 367 6.90 16.26 7.95
C GLN A 367 7.91 15.35 8.66
N GLY A 368 7.94 14.07 8.29
CA GLY A 368 8.82 13.07 8.89
C GLY A 368 8.27 12.40 10.15
N ASP A 369 7.09 12.79 10.64
CA ASP A 369 6.46 12.09 11.76
C ASP A 369 6.08 10.66 11.36
N ILE A 370 6.30 9.69 12.26
CA ILE A 370 5.86 8.31 12.06
C ILE A 370 4.34 8.25 12.20
N ILE A 371 3.65 7.91 11.13
CA ILE A 371 2.19 7.87 11.07
C ILE A 371 1.62 6.45 11.07
N GLY A 372 2.44 5.46 10.78
CA GLY A 372 2.01 4.06 10.73
C GLY A 372 3.18 3.13 10.40
N ALA A 373 2.84 1.92 9.99
CA ALA A 373 3.82 0.92 9.64
C ALA A 373 3.43 0.14 8.37
N PHE A 374 4.43 -0.22 7.57
CA PHE A 374 4.30 -1.06 6.39
C PHE A 374 3.52 -2.33 6.71
N GLY A 375 2.67 -2.75 5.78
CA GLY A 375 1.85 -3.94 5.94
C GLY A 375 1.51 -4.61 4.63
N SER A 376 0.51 -5.49 4.70
CA SER A 376 -0.07 -6.17 3.54
C SER A 376 -1.58 -6.33 3.74
N THR A 377 -2.23 -5.30 4.30
CA THR A 377 -3.69 -5.31 4.52
C THR A 377 -4.44 -4.93 3.25
N GLY A 378 -5.72 -5.31 3.17
CA GLY A 378 -6.54 -5.05 1.98
C GLY A 378 -6.10 -5.87 0.77
N ASN A 379 -6.04 -5.21 -0.38
CA ASN A 379 -5.74 -5.82 -1.66
C ASN A 379 -4.22 -5.83 -1.93
N SER A 380 -3.47 -6.65 -1.21
CA SER A 380 -2.00 -6.68 -1.28
C SER A 380 -1.47 -8.10 -1.47
N THR A 381 -0.41 -8.25 -2.28
CA THR A 381 0.26 -9.54 -2.53
C THR A 381 1.48 -9.79 -1.65
N GLY A 382 1.94 -8.76 -0.93
CA GLY A 382 3.07 -8.85 -0.01
C GLY A 382 3.36 -7.52 0.68
N PRO A 383 4.26 -7.49 1.67
CA PRO A 383 4.57 -6.26 2.42
C PRO A 383 5.12 -5.13 1.54
N HIS A 384 4.40 -4.00 1.49
CA HIS A 384 4.82 -2.77 0.81
C HIS A 384 4.02 -1.56 1.34
N LEU A 385 4.41 -0.36 0.95
CA LEU A 385 3.63 0.87 1.13
C LEU A 385 3.13 1.32 -0.23
N HIS A 386 1.81 1.35 -0.42
CA HIS A 386 1.22 2.05 -1.55
C HIS A 386 1.07 3.53 -1.18
N PHE A 387 1.74 4.39 -1.93
CA PHE A 387 1.79 5.83 -1.70
C PHE A 387 1.23 6.59 -2.89
N GLU A 388 0.23 7.44 -2.64
CA GLU A 388 -0.29 8.37 -3.65
C GLU A 388 -0.06 9.82 -3.22
N LEU A 389 0.20 10.67 -4.20
CA LEU A 389 0.21 12.12 -4.04
C LEU A 389 -0.89 12.73 -4.91
N MET A 390 -1.65 13.66 -4.35
CA MET A 390 -2.85 14.21 -4.96
C MET A 390 -2.87 15.73 -4.82
N ASN A 391 -3.38 16.39 -5.85
CA ASN A 391 -3.65 17.81 -5.84
C ASN A 391 -5.07 18.10 -6.34
N THR A 392 -5.78 19.03 -5.70
CA THR A 392 -7.17 19.38 -6.09
C THR A 392 -7.30 19.82 -7.55
N ILE A 393 -6.27 20.46 -8.11
CA ILE A 393 -6.28 20.99 -9.48
C ILE A 393 -5.79 19.94 -10.48
N TYR A 394 -4.72 19.20 -10.15
CA TYR A 394 -4.07 18.27 -11.07
C TYR A 394 -4.57 16.82 -10.97
N GLY A 395 -5.36 16.52 -9.95
CA GLY A 395 -5.79 15.15 -9.64
C GLY A 395 -4.69 14.35 -8.94
N LYS A 396 -4.69 13.03 -9.14
CA LYS A 396 -3.61 12.14 -8.67
C LYS A 396 -2.40 12.31 -9.58
N VAL A 397 -1.24 12.61 -9.01
CA VAL A 397 -0.03 12.95 -9.76
C VAL A 397 1.05 11.89 -9.59
N ASN A 398 2.04 11.87 -10.48
CA ASN A 398 3.20 10.99 -10.36
C ASN A 398 4.08 11.41 -9.16
N PRO A 399 4.19 10.61 -8.09
CA PRO A 399 5.01 10.97 -6.92
C PRO A 399 6.49 11.22 -7.23
N TRP A 400 7.05 10.58 -8.27
CA TRP A 400 8.44 10.77 -8.69
C TRP A 400 8.77 12.22 -9.08
N ASN A 401 7.77 13.02 -9.47
CA ASN A 401 7.98 14.42 -9.84
C ASN A 401 8.12 15.35 -8.62
N PHE A 402 7.85 14.85 -7.41
CA PHE A 402 7.71 15.65 -6.20
C PHE A 402 8.58 15.15 -5.04
N LEU A 403 8.95 13.86 -5.04
CA LEU A 403 9.87 13.27 -4.09
C LEU A 403 11.34 13.56 -4.48
N PRO A 404 12.26 13.72 -3.51
CA PRO A 404 13.65 14.12 -3.74
C PRO A 404 14.56 13.00 -4.26
#